data_AF-A0A371MEV0-F1
#
_entry.id   AF-A0A371MEV0-F1
#
_cell.length_a   1.000
_cell.length_b   1.000
_cell.length_c   1.000
_cell.angle_alpha   90.00
_cell.angle_beta   90.00
_cell.angle_gamma   90.00
#
_symmetry.space_group_name_H-M   'P 1'
#
loop_
_entity.id
_entity.type
_entity.pdbx_description
1 polymer ?
#
loop_
_entity_poly.entity_id
_entity_poly.type
_entity_poly.pdbx_seq_one_letter_code
_entity_poly.pdbx_strand_id
1 'polypeptide(L)'
;MTEAKLRACNQVEASDDGDHEVAVFAVAHRHGVIQNPVRKTEGDAEAVLYVTADGERCTERWYPILEGEFEKIDRAFIADERDLDESGSGAKRFAPIAQKHPEVGE
;
A
#
# COMPACT_ATOMS: atom_id res chain seq x y z
N MET A 1 -1.44 -4.57 -11.66
CA MET A 1 -2.45 -3.54 -11.29
C MET A 1 -3.34 -3.27 -12.52
N THR A 2 -4.66 -3.13 -12.33
CA THR A 2 -5.64 -2.99 -13.44
C THR A 2 -6.05 -1.53 -13.62
N GLU A 3 -6.40 -1.14 -14.85
CA GLU A 3 -6.86 0.23 -15.16
C GLU A 3 -8.05 0.69 -14.28
N ALA A 4 -8.88 -0.26 -13.84
CA ALA A 4 -9.98 0.01 -12.90
C ALA A 4 -9.51 0.39 -11.49
N LYS A 5 -8.42 -0.24 -10.99
CA LYS A 5 -7.84 0.10 -9.68
C LYS A 5 -7.17 1.48 -9.71
N LEU A 6 -6.57 1.85 -10.85
CA LEU A 6 -6.02 3.19 -11.06
C LEU A 6 -7.08 4.28 -11.00
N ARG A 7 -8.14 4.12 -11.80
CA ARG A 7 -9.24 5.07 -11.79
C ARG A 7 -9.89 5.23 -10.43
N ALA A 8 -9.96 4.15 -9.63
CA ALA A 8 -10.46 4.23 -8.26
C ALA A 8 -9.56 5.10 -7.36
N CYS A 9 -8.23 4.94 -7.44
CA CYS A 9 -7.27 5.80 -6.73
C CYS A 9 -7.41 7.28 -7.08
N ASN A 10 -7.70 7.61 -8.34
CA ASN A 10 -7.82 9.00 -8.81
C ASN A 10 -9.20 9.62 -8.52
N GLN A 11 -10.23 8.80 -8.34
CA GLN A 11 -11.59 9.28 -8.03
C GLN A 11 -11.81 9.61 -6.56
N VAL A 12 -11.01 9.06 -5.64
CA VAL A 12 -11.12 9.35 -4.20
C VAL A 12 -10.73 10.80 -3.89
N GLU A 13 -9.78 11.42 -4.60
CA GLU A 13 -9.53 12.86 -4.46
C GLU A 13 -10.72 13.74 -4.92
N ALA A 14 -11.64 13.19 -5.72
CA ALA A 14 -12.79 13.89 -6.29
C ALA A 14 -14.14 13.52 -5.63
N SER A 15 -14.14 12.58 -4.69
CA SER A 15 -15.34 12.00 -4.09
C SER A 15 -15.59 12.58 -2.70
N ASP A 16 -16.50 13.55 -2.62
CA ASP A 16 -17.07 14.05 -1.35
C ASP A 16 -18.02 13.03 -0.67
N ASP A 17 -18.21 11.84 -1.27
CA ASP A 17 -19.13 10.80 -0.76
C ASP A 17 -18.35 9.52 -0.44
N GLY A 18 -17.92 9.40 0.82
CA GLY A 18 -17.32 8.20 1.40
C GLY A 18 -16.30 8.54 2.49
N ASP A 19 -16.77 9.10 3.61
CA ASP A 19 -16.00 9.78 4.68
C ASP A 19 -14.73 9.08 5.24
N HIS A 20 -14.40 7.85 4.83
CA HIS A 20 -13.24 7.10 5.33
C HIS A 20 -12.47 6.34 4.24
N GLU A 21 -12.71 6.52 2.95
CA GLU A 21 -11.90 5.85 1.91
C GLU A 21 -10.73 6.74 1.47
N VAL A 22 -9.51 6.18 1.47
CA VAL A 22 -8.29 6.90 1.09
C VAL A 22 -7.42 6.07 0.15
N ALA A 23 -6.84 6.71 -0.86
CA ALA A 23 -5.86 6.07 -1.74
C ALA A 23 -4.52 5.91 -1.01
N VAL A 24 -3.92 4.72 -1.11
CA VAL A 24 -2.59 4.44 -0.58
C VAL A 24 -1.68 3.86 -1.66
N PHE A 25 -0.40 4.23 -1.59
CA PHE A 25 0.60 3.98 -2.63
C PHE A 25 1.78 3.20 -2.06
N ALA A 26 2.25 2.19 -2.80
CA ALA A 26 3.43 1.42 -2.41
C ALA A 26 4.68 2.30 -2.52
N VAL A 27 5.39 2.52 -1.40
CA VAL A 27 6.56 3.41 -1.34
C VAL A 27 7.87 2.69 -1.00
N ALA A 28 7.78 1.53 -0.37
CA ALA A 28 8.94 0.72 0.00
C ALA A 28 8.53 -0.76 0.12
N HIS A 29 9.50 -1.65 -0.06
CA HIS A 29 9.34 -3.06 0.26
C HIS A 29 10.58 -3.60 0.97
N ARG A 30 10.40 -4.70 1.72
CA ARG A 30 11.48 -5.49 2.31
C ARG A 30 11.17 -6.97 2.17
N HIS A 31 12.21 -7.74 1.89
CA HIS A 31 12.15 -9.18 1.95
C HIS A 31 12.07 -9.66 3.40
N GLY A 32 11.32 -10.73 3.64
CA GLY A 32 11.19 -11.37 4.94
C GLY A 32 10.57 -12.76 4.87
N VAL A 33 10.21 -13.28 6.04
CA VAL A 33 9.68 -14.63 6.18
C VAL A 33 8.35 -14.57 6.94
N ILE A 34 7.30 -15.17 6.39
CA ILE A 34 6.01 -15.34 7.06
C ILE A 34 5.96 -16.74 7.68
N GLN A 35 5.60 -16.81 8.95
CA GLN A 35 5.36 -18.07 9.64
C GLN A 35 3.87 -18.43 9.64
N ASN A 36 3.55 -19.67 9.28
CA ASN A 36 2.23 -20.25 9.45
C ASN A 36 2.25 -21.19 10.67
N PRO A 37 1.79 -20.75 11.85
CA PRO A 37 1.86 -21.55 13.07
C PRO A 37 0.96 -22.79 13.03
N VAL A 38 -0.14 -22.74 12.27
CA VAL A 38 -1.07 -23.89 12.10
C VAL A 38 -0.40 -25.00 11.30
N ARG A 39 0.31 -24.65 10.22
CA ARG A 39 1.00 -25.60 9.35
C ARG A 39 2.43 -25.91 9.79
N LYS A 40 2.97 -25.16 10.76
CA LYS A 40 4.37 -25.23 11.21
C LYS A 40 5.35 -25.06 10.04
N THR A 41 5.04 -24.15 9.13
CA THR A 41 5.87 -23.85 7.96
C THR A 41 6.26 -22.38 7.97
N GLU A 42 7.40 -22.08 7.38
CA GLU A 42 7.84 -20.74 7.04
C GLU A 42 7.97 -20.62 5.52
N GLY A 43 7.81 -19.41 5.00
CA GLY A 43 7.96 -19.14 3.58
C GLY A 43 8.36 -17.69 3.33
N ASP A 44 9.06 -17.49 2.23
CA ASP A 44 9.53 -16.19 1.79
C ASP A 44 8.36 -15.27 1.43
N ALA A 45 8.54 -13.99 1.72
CA ALA A 45 7.53 -12.97 1.51
C ALA A 45 8.14 -11.59 1.31
N GLU A 46 7.37 -10.71 0.68
CA GLU A 46 7.66 -9.28 0.62
C GLU A 46 6.68 -8.54 1.51
N ALA A 47 7.21 -7.74 2.44
CA ALA A 47 6.45 -6.75 3.17
C ALA A 47 6.51 -5.43 2.41
N VAL A 48 5.35 -4.89 2.04
CA VAL A 48 5.23 -3.66 1.26
C VAL A 48 4.55 -2.61 2.13
N LEU A 49 5.21 -1.46 2.24
CA LEU A 49 4.68 -0.30 2.94
C LEU A 49 3.87 0.55 1.96
N TYR A 50 2.60 0.77 2.31
CA TYR A 50 1.69 1.66 1.62
C TYR A 50 1.46 2.91 2.45
N VAL A 51 1.43 4.06 1.79
CA VAL A 51 1.29 5.36 2.44
C VAL A 51 0.30 6.21 1.66
N THR A 52 -0.50 7.00 2.37
CA THR A 52 -1.37 8.05 1.80
C THR A 52 -0.55 9.14 1.11
N ALA A 53 -1.16 9.90 0.20
CA ALA A 53 -0.45 10.94 -0.55
C ALA A 53 0.17 12.02 0.36
N ASP A 54 -0.48 12.36 1.47
CA ASP A 54 0.02 13.32 2.47
C ASP A 54 1.06 12.71 3.44
N GLY A 55 1.18 11.38 3.47
CA GLY A 55 2.08 10.67 4.36
C GLY A 55 1.59 10.54 5.80
N GLU A 56 0.34 10.87 6.12
CA GLU A 56 -0.18 10.87 7.49
C GLU A 56 -0.65 9.49 7.96
N ARG A 57 -1.02 8.62 7.01
CA ARG A 57 -1.48 7.25 7.28
C ARG A 57 -0.71 6.22 6.48
N CYS A 58 -0.49 5.05 7.05
CA CYS A 58 0.18 3.94 6.38
C CYS A 58 -0.37 2.57 6.76
N THR A 59 -0.04 1.57 5.95
CA THR A 59 -0.27 0.17 6.27
C THR A 59 0.82 -0.69 5.66
N GLU A 60 1.19 -1.79 6.35
CA GLU A 60 2.10 -2.80 5.82
C GLU A 60 1.30 -4.02 5.37
N ARG A 61 1.52 -4.47 4.14
CA ARG A 61 0.95 -5.74 3.65
C ARG A 61 2.04 -6.73 3.33
N TRP A 62 1.85 -7.96 3.79
CA TRP A 62 2.74 -9.08 3.56
C TRP A 62 2.21 -9.94 2.43
N TYR A 63 3.02 -10.12 1.40
CA TYR A 63 2.70 -10.93 0.24
C TYR A 63 3.59 -12.17 0.24
N PRO A 64 3.03 -13.39 0.34
CA PRO A 64 3.80 -14.60 0.09
C PRO A 64 4.13 -14.61 -1.40
N ILE A 65 5.40 -14.34 -1.73
CA ILE A 65 5.84 -14.16 -3.11
C ILE A 65 6.83 -15.25 -3.45
N LEU A 66 6.61 -15.87 -4.60
CA LEU A 66 7.64 -16.66 -5.29
C LEU A 66 8.60 -15.68 -5.97
N GLU A 67 9.89 -15.94 -5.86
CA GLU A 67 10.96 -15.13 -6.47
C GLU A 67 10.60 -14.71 -7.91
N GLY A 68 10.58 -13.40 -8.19
CA GLY A 68 10.26 -12.84 -9.50
C GLY A 68 8.80 -12.41 -9.74
N GLU A 69 7.87 -12.61 -8.79
CA GLU A 69 6.47 -12.19 -8.96
C GLU A 69 6.13 -10.79 -8.41
N PHE A 70 7.13 -9.94 -8.20
CA PHE A 70 6.96 -8.60 -7.63
C PHE A 70 5.99 -7.72 -8.42
N GLU A 71 5.92 -7.91 -9.74
CA GLU A 71 5.01 -7.20 -10.64
C GLU A 71 3.52 -7.47 -10.34
N LYS A 72 3.20 -8.53 -9.59
CA LYS A 72 1.84 -8.86 -9.18
C LYS A 72 1.37 -8.08 -7.95
N ILE A 73 2.27 -7.45 -7.22
CA ILE A 73 1.93 -6.59 -6.08
C ILE A 73 1.20 -5.35 -6.61
N ASP A 74 0.06 -5.04 -6.02
CA ASP A 74 -0.65 -3.81 -6.35
C ASP A 74 0.21 -2.59 -5.95
N ARG A 75 0.43 -1.68 -6.90
CA ARG A 75 1.22 -0.46 -6.66
C ARG A 75 0.45 0.62 -5.91
N ALA A 76 -0.89 0.54 -5.95
CA ALA A 76 -1.80 1.40 -5.23
C ALA A 76 -3.15 0.69 -5.04
N PHE A 77 -3.92 1.08 -4.03
CA PHE A 77 -5.29 0.63 -3.82
C PHE A 77 -6.07 1.61 -2.92
N ILE A 78 -7.40 1.42 -2.83
CA ILE A 78 -8.26 2.16 -1.90
C ILE A 78 -8.37 1.39 -0.59
N ALA A 79 -8.00 2.06 0.50
CA ALA A 79 -8.11 1.54 1.86
C ALA A 79 -9.18 2.29 2.63
N ASP A 80 -9.78 1.61 3.61
CA ASP A 80 -10.51 2.29 4.67
C ASP A 80 -9.48 2.92 5.62
N GLU A 81 -9.59 4.22 5.87
CA GLU A 81 -8.71 4.99 6.74
C GLU A 81 -8.64 4.42 8.15
N ARG A 82 -9.71 3.74 8.61
CA ARG A 82 -9.78 3.09 9.92
C ARG A 82 -8.91 1.85 10.03
N ASP A 83 -8.55 1.25 8.90
CA ASP A 83 -7.61 0.12 8.81
C ASP A 83 -6.15 0.60 8.66
N LEU A 84 -5.92 1.91 8.67
CA LEU A 84 -4.59 2.50 8.54
C LEU A 84 -4.05 2.98 9.89
N ASP A 85 -2.78 2.69 10.10
CA ASP A 85 -2.02 3.20 11.24
C ASP A 85 -1.63 4.66 10.99
N GLU A 86 -1.61 5.45 12.05
CA GLU A 86 -0.93 6.76 12.02
C GLU A 86 0.55 6.54 11.70
N SER A 87 1.03 7.22 10.67
CA SER A 87 2.36 7.00 10.10
C SER A 87 3.51 7.41 11.04
N GLY A 88 3.20 8.19 12.07
CA GLY A 88 4.16 8.85 12.93
C GLY A 88 5.16 9.71 12.15
N SER A 89 6.27 10.10 12.79
CA SER A 89 7.36 10.81 12.10
C SER A 89 8.10 9.93 11.07
N GLY A 90 8.00 8.60 11.22
CA GLY A 90 8.74 7.63 10.42
C GLY A 90 8.21 7.45 9.00
N ALA A 91 6.89 7.45 8.78
CA ALA A 91 6.34 7.29 7.44
C ALA A 91 6.02 8.62 6.72
N LYS A 92 5.92 9.76 7.44
CA LYS A 92 5.91 11.11 6.83
C LYS A 92 7.09 11.38 5.90
N ARG A 93 8.26 10.75 6.14
CA ARG A 93 9.43 10.86 5.25
C ARG A 93 9.17 10.31 3.83
N PHE A 94 8.14 9.49 3.67
CA PHE A 94 7.77 8.89 2.38
C PHE A 94 6.68 9.68 1.66
N ALA A 95 6.08 10.71 2.27
CA ALA A 95 5.08 11.57 1.61
C ALA A 95 5.59 12.13 0.26
N PRO A 96 6.84 12.63 0.13
CA PRO A 96 7.32 13.13 -1.16
C PRO A 96 7.47 12.04 -2.23
N ILE A 97 7.62 10.77 -1.82
CA ILE A 97 7.68 9.61 -2.73
C ILE A 97 6.26 9.24 -3.14
N ALA A 98 5.31 9.22 -2.20
CA ALA A 98 3.90 8.99 -2.48
C ALA A 98 3.35 10.05 -3.47
N GLN A 99 3.62 11.34 -3.24
CA GLN A 99 3.19 12.44 -4.14
C GLN A 99 3.78 12.38 -5.54
N LYS A 100 4.94 11.73 -5.71
CA LYS A 100 5.60 11.53 -7.02
C LYS A 100 5.35 10.14 -7.59
N HIS A 101 4.51 9.35 -6.93
CA HIS A 101 4.22 8.01 -7.36
C HIS A 101 3.51 8.08 -8.72
N PRO A 102 3.87 7.25 -9.72
CA PRO A 102 3.32 7.37 -11.08
C PRO A 102 1.79 7.34 -11.15
N GLU A 103 1.17 6.69 -10.18
CA GLU A 103 -0.29 6.58 -10.10
C GLU A 103 -0.96 7.79 -9.44
N VAL A 104 -0.20 8.82 -9.03
CA VAL A 104 -0.73 10.09 -8.51
C VAL A 104 -0.92 11.05 -9.67
N GLY A 105 -2.18 11.29 -10.05
CA GLY A 105 -2.57 12.32 -11.04
C GLY A 105 -2.71 11.86 -12.49
N GLU A 106 -2.69 10.55 -12.79
CA GLU A 106 -3.00 9.99 -14.12
C GLU A 106 -4.50 9.72 -14.38
#